data_AF-A0A965NDU0-F1
#
_entry.id   AF-A0A965NDU0-F1
#
_cell.length_a   1.000
_cell.length_b   1.000
_cell.length_c   1.000
_cell.angle_alpha   90.00
_cell.angle_beta   90.00
_cell.angle_gamma   90.00
#
_symmetry.space_group_name_H-M   'P 1'
#
loop_
_entity.id
_entity.type
_entity.pdbx_description
1 polymer ?
#
loop_
_entity_poly.entity_id
_entity_poly.type
_entity_poly.pdbx_seq_one_letter_code
_entity_poly.pdbx_strand_id
1 'polypeptide(L)'
;MKKNSVVAILLTASLMVMGLARTPNAQSAMVPHVTTTPNVAASVTHAPTPPKDANDEYRCTWIDPKFVTNQMTTKAEFIADTSKSQTNKNELHHAIAYIATPSVVAQVKALDPTGKKGWSCFSSPLGATSMGGLSALPWLYGWSPGHGADTMEAGYGISVPAGSLIVLQIHYNSLAGKKAVTSKLNVWSENSSTSSRVPLTMRQYVAAPALPCVAPY
;
A
#
# COMPACT_ATOMS: atom_id res chain seq x y z
N MET A 1 40.12 -62.84 -57.70
CA MET A 1 39.71 -63.03 -56.30
C MET A 1 40.13 -61.78 -55.50
N LYS A 2 39.15 -61.12 -54.87
CA LYS A 2 39.15 -59.98 -53.93
C LYS A 2 40.28 -58.93 -54.00
N LYS A 3 39.92 -57.72 -54.48
CA LYS A 3 40.64 -56.45 -54.29
C LYS A 3 40.41 -55.95 -52.84
N ASN A 4 41.47 -55.68 -52.09
CA ASN A 4 41.39 -54.97 -50.80
C ASN A 4 41.69 -53.49 -51.04
N SER A 5 40.67 -52.65 -50.93
CA SER A 5 40.81 -51.20 -50.93
C SER A 5 41.16 -50.72 -49.51
N VAL A 6 42.26 -49.99 -49.38
CA VAL A 6 42.64 -49.27 -48.16
C VAL A 6 41.82 -47.97 -48.12
N VAL A 7 41.00 -47.80 -47.08
CA VAL A 7 40.25 -46.57 -46.83
C VAL A 7 41.12 -45.66 -45.97
N ALA A 8 41.62 -44.57 -46.56
CA ALA A 8 42.26 -43.49 -45.83
C ALA A 8 41.18 -42.52 -45.33
N ILE A 9 40.99 -42.46 -44.00
CA ILE A 9 40.10 -41.49 -43.35
C ILE A 9 40.91 -40.22 -43.08
N LEU A 10 40.71 -39.19 -43.90
CA LEU A 10 41.18 -37.83 -43.62
C LEU A 10 40.15 -37.12 -42.73
N LEU A 11 40.53 -36.86 -41.48
CA LEU A 11 39.78 -36.00 -40.56
C LEU A 11 39.76 -34.57 -41.09
N THR A 12 38.59 -34.06 -41.47
CA THR A 12 38.37 -32.63 -41.64
C THR A 12 38.10 -32.00 -40.26
N ALA A 13 39.06 -31.23 -39.75
CA ALA A 13 38.86 -30.41 -38.57
C ALA A 13 37.98 -29.20 -38.92
N SER A 14 36.69 -29.28 -38.61
CA SER A 14 35.77 -28.14 -38.71
C SER A 14 36.03 -27.19 -37.54
N LEU A 15 36.57 -26.00 -37.82
CA LEU A 15 36.62 -24.89 -36.89
C LEU A 15 35.18 -24.39 -36.64
N MET A 16 34.59 -24.77 -35.50
CA MET A 16 33.38 -24.14 -34.99
C MET A 16 33.74 -22.74 -34.45
N VAL A 17 33.42 -21.70 -35.22
CA VAL A 17 33.40 -20.33 -34.71
C VAL A 17 32.18 -20.22 -33.80
N MET A 18 32.39 -20.33 -32.48
CA MET A 18 31.37 -19.97 -31.49
C MET A 18 31.08 -18.47 -31.63
N GLY A 19 29.99 -18.15 -32.32
CA GLY A 19 29.41 -16.82 -32.27
C GLY A 19 29.00 -16.53 -30.83
N LEU A 20 29.67 -15.56 -30.20
CA LEU A 20 29.20 -14.95 -28.96
C LEU A 20 27.81 -14.35 -29.24
N ALA A 21 26.76 -15.09 -28.90
CA ALA A 21 25.42 -14.54 -28.84
C ALA A 21 25.48 -13.41 -27.82
N ARG A 22 25.43 -12.16 -28.32
CA ARG A 22 25.22 -10.99 -27.47
C ARG A 22 23.88 -11.20 -26.78
N THR A 23 23.91 -11.54 -25.50
CA THR A 23 22.73 -11.49 -24.65
C THR A 23 22.15 -10.08 -24.80
N PRO A 24 20.87 -9.92 -25.20
CA PRO A 24 20.28 -8.60 -25.20
C PRO A 24 20.37 -8.09 -23.77
N ASN A 25 21.11 -6.99 -23.61
CA ASN A 25 21.30 -6.32 -22.34
C ASN A 25 19.90 -6.01 -21.80
N ALA A 26 19.46 -6.67 -20.73
CA ALA A 26 18.18 -6.45 -20.06
C ALA A 26 18.13 -5.10 -19.32
N GLN A 27 18.89 -4.12 -19.80
CA GLN A 27 18.78 -2.70 -19.48
C GLN A 27 17.94 -2.03 -20.56
N SER A 28 16.77 -2.58 -20.89
CA SER A 28 15.70 -1.69 -21.31
C SER A 28 15.34 -0.93 -20.05
N ALA A 29 15.89 0.27 -19.93
CA ALA A 29 15.70 1.14 -18.78
C ALA A 29 14.24 1.10 -18.35
N MET A 30 13.98 0.55 -17.16
CA MET A 30 12.77 0.84 -16.41
C MET A 30 12.84 2.34 -16.15
N VAL A 31 12.39 3.16 -17.10
CA VAL A 31 12.26 4.60 -16.88
C VAL A 31 11.24 4.70 -15.76
N PRO A 32 11.63 5.12 -14.55
CA PRO A 32 10.68 5.20 -13.47
C PRO A 32 9.71 6.31 -13.88
N HIS A 33 8.45 5.99 -14.16
CA HIS A 33 7.42 7.02 -14.16
C HIS A 33 7.16 7.41 -12.70
N VAL A 34 8.16 8.00 -12.06
CA VAL A 34 8.04 8.48 -10.69
C VAL A 34 7.35 9.83 -10.80
N THR A 35 6.03 9.80 -10.67
CA THR A 35 5.28 11.01 -10.38
C THR A 35 5.90 11.65 -9.15
N THR A 36 6.36 12.90 -9.25
CA THR A 36 7.00 13.60 -8.13
C THR A 36 5.96 14.19 -7.18
N THR A 37 4.76 14.46 -7.68
CA THR A 37 3.62 14.95 -6.90
C THR A 37 2.59 13.83 -6.65
N PRO A 38 1.97 13.79 -5.45
CA PRO A 38 0.95 12.79 -5.18
C PRO A 38 -0.28 13.08 -6.02
N ASN A 39 -0.79 12.07 -6.72
CA ASN A 39 -2.04 12.16 -7.49
C ASN A 39 -3.27 11.86 -6.63
N VAL A 40 -3.07 11.40 -5.39
CA VAL A 40 -4.09 11.40 -4.34
C VAL A 40 -3.51 12.13 -3.14
N ALA A 41 -4.20 13.18 -2.69
CA ALA A 41 -3.83 13.93 -1.51
C ALA A 41 -5.11 14.27 -0.74
N ALA A 42 -5.31 13.65 0.43
CA ALA A 42 -6.52 13.81 1.22
C ALA A 42 -6.17 14.17 2.66
N SER A 43 -6.81 15.22 3.17
CA SER A 43 -6.71 15.60 4.58
C SER A 43 -7.92 15.11 5.35
N VAL A 44 -7.70 14.65 6.57
CA VAL A 44 -8.73 14.21 7.50
C VAL A 44 -8.56 14.96 8.80
N THR A 45 -9.62 15.65 9.22
CA THR A 45 -9.67 16.35 10.50
C THR A 45 -10.66 15.63 11.41
N HIS A 46 -10.19 15.22 12.59
CA HIS A 46 -11.03 14.54 13.59
C HIS A 46 -10.64 14.95 15.00
N ALA A 47 -11.63 15.13 15.86
CA ALA A 47 -11.46 15.30 17.30
C ALA A 47 -11.81 13.96 17.98
N PRO A 48 -10.86 13.28 18.64
CA PRO A 48 -11.10 11.96 19.17
C PRO A 48 -12.23 11.89 20.20
N THR A 49 -13.14 10.94 20.01
CA THR A 49 -14.27 10.61 20.89
C THR A 49 -14.22 9.12 21.26
N PRO A 50 -13.25 8.69 22.09
CA PRO A 50 -13.17 7.30 22.51
C PRO A 50 -14.42 6.90 23.32
N PRO A 51 -14.76 5.59 23.35
CA PRO A 51 -15.82 5.08 24.21
C PRO A 51 -15.65 5.50 25.67
N LYS A 52 -16.74 5.45 26.44
CA LYS A 52 -16.70 5.71 27.88
C LYS A 52 -15.68 4.77 28.54
N ASP A 53 -14.85 5.34 29.41
CA ASP A 53 -13.79 4.64 30.15
C ASP A 53 -12.66 4.04 29.28
N ALA A 54 -12.58 4.43 28.00
CA ALA A 54 -11.51 4.07 27.08
C ALA A 54 -10.64 5.30 26.72
N ASN A 55 -9.36 5.05 26.46
CA ASN A 55 -8.43 6.06 25.96
C ASN A 55 -8.23 5.99 24.44
N ASP A 56 -8.60 4.88 23.82
CA ASP A 56 -8.34 4.58 22.42
C ASP A 56 -9.59 4.76 21.56
N GLU A 57 -9.44 5.41 20.40
CA GLU A 57 -10.45 5.44 19.35
C GLU A 57 -9.85 4.95 18.03
N TYR A 58 -10.47 3.94 17.42
CA TYR A 58 -10.15 3.48 16.07
C TYR A 58 -11.22 4.00 15.12
N ARG A 59 -10.88 5.03 14.34
CA ARG A 59 -11.80 5.69 13.42
C ARG A 59 -11.41 5.40 11.98
N CYS A 60 -12.37 4.94 11.19
CA CYS A 60 -12.20 4.80 9.75
C CYS A 60 -12.95 5.89 9.00
N THR A 61 -12.37 6.33 7.91
CA THR A 61 -13.04 7.08 6.84
C THR A 61 -12.68 6.47 5.49
N TRP A 62 -13.28 6.95 4.40
CA TRP A 62 -12.88 6.57 3.05
C TRP A 62 -12.49 7.79 2.22
N ILE A 63 -11.56 7.57 1.30
CA ILE A 63 -11.04 8.54 0.34
C ILE A 63 -11.32 7.97 -1.05
N ASP A 64 -11.92 8.77 -1.92
CA ASP A 64 -12.07 8.43 -3.33
C ASP A 64 -10.84 8.94 -4.11
N PRO A 65 -9.94 8.04 -4.57
CA PRO A 65 -8.78 8.44 -5.37
C PRO A 65 -9.15 8.84 -6.80
N LYS A 66 -10.42 8.66 -7.23
CA LYS A 66 -10.93 8.94 -8.57
C LYS A 66 -10.20 8.19 -9.68
N PHE A 67 -9.67 7.02 -9.37
CA PHE A 67 -9.00 6.16 -10.33
C PHE A 67 -10.03 5.55 -11.28
N VAL A 68 -10.05 6.05 -12.52
CA VAL A 68 -10.91 5.53 -13.61
C VAL A 68 -10.25 4.38 -14.39
N THR A 69 -8.96 4.15 -14.15
CA THR A 69 -8.17 3.02 -14.67
C THR A 69 -7.49 2.30 -13.52
N ASN A 70 -7.07 1.04 -13.73
CA ASN A 70 -6.27 0.33 -12.73
C ASN A 70 -4.96 1.08 -12.53
N GLN A 71 -4.53 1.23 -11.28
CA GLN A 71 -3.30 1.95 -10.93
C GLN A 71 -2.29 1.03 -10.25
N MET A 72 -1.01 1.36 -10.43
CA MET A 72 0.09 0.85 -9.64
C MET A 72 0.53 1.96 -8.67
N THR A 73 0.27 1.79 -7.39
CA THR A 73 0.77 2.66 -6.33
C THR A 73 2.26 2.39 -6.11
N THR A 74 3.06 3.44 -6.19
CA THR A 74 4.53 3.39 -6.11
C THR A 74 5.07 4.03 -4.86
N LYS A 75 4.29 4.90 -4.21
CA LYS A 75 4.63 5.51 -2.94
C LYS A 75 3.37 5.88 -2.16
N ALA A 76 3.43 5.78 -0.85
CA ALA A 76 2.42 6.32 0.06
C ALA A 76 3.10 6.99 1.26
N GLU A 77 2.46 8.03 1.79
CA GLU A 77 2.96 8.78 2.94
C GLU A 77 1.80 9.30 3.77
N PHE A 78 1.89 9.14 5.08
CA PHE A 78 0.97 9.74 6.03
C PHE A 78 1.67 10.81 6.86
N ILE A 79 1.03 11.96 6.97
CA ILE A 79 1.46 13.10 7.78
C ILE A 79 0.47 13.22 8.92
N ALA A 80 0.88 12.85 10.13
CA ALA A 80 -0.01 12.75 11.30
C ALA A 80 -0.60 14.10 11.75
N ASP A 81 0.20 15.16 11.72
CA ASP A 81 -0.28 16.50 12.03
C ASP A 81 0.26 17.52 11.03
N THR A 82 -0.66 18.12 10.27
CA THR A 82 -0.34 19.17 9.30
C THR A 82 -0.21 20.55 9.94
N SER A 83 -0.57 20.72 11.21
CA SER A 83 -0.56 22.01 11.92
C SER A 83 0.84 22.50 12.32
N LYS A 84 1.87 21.63 12.26
CA LYS A 84 3.25 21.89 12.73
C LYS A 84 3.36 22.32 14.20
N SER A 85 2.27 22.30 14.96
CA SER A 85 2.22 22.80 16.32
C SER A 85 2.71 21.72 17.29
N GLN A 86 3.98 21.81 17.70
CA GLN A 86 4.56 20.89 18.68
C GLN A 86 3.87 20.92 20.06
N THR A 87 3.00 21.92 20.31
CA THR A 87 2.22 22.01 21.55
C THR A 87 0.92 21.19 21.51
N ASN A 88 0.51 20.70 20.33
CA ASN A 88 -0.61 19.78 20.19
C ASN A 88 -0.11 18.34 20.32
N LYS A 89 0.13 17.91 21.56
CA LYS A 89 0.53 16.53 21.89
C LYS A 89 -0.54 15.47 21.56
N ASN A 90 -1.60 15.78 20.82
CA ASN A 90 -2.68 14.82 20.54
C ASN A 90 -2.10 13.58 19.84
N GLU A 91 -2.29 12.42 20.43
CA GLU A 91 -1.56 11.23 20.01
C GLU A 91 -2.32 10.51 18.90
N LEU A 92 -1.72 10.54 17.72
CA LEU A 92 -2.09 9.74 16.57
C LEU A 92 -1.14 8.52 16.62
N HIS A 93 -1.62 7.42 17.19
CA HIS A 93 -0.76 6.29 17.59
C HIS A 93 -0.30 5.47 16.37
N HIS A 94 -1.21 5.19 15.43
CA HIS A 94 -0.87 4.63 14.12
C HIS A 94 -2.01 4.88 13.11
N ALA A 95 -1.70 4.74 11.83
CA ALA A 95 -2.66 4.84 10.74
C ALA A 95 -2.43 3.72 9.71
N ILE A 96 -3.51 3.23 9.10
CA ILE A 96 -3.45 2.18 8.09
C ILE A 96 -4.38 2.58 6.93
N ALA A 97 -3.84 2.56 5.72
CA ALA A 97 -4.60 2.71 4.49
C ALA A 97 -4.86 1.32 3.89
N TYR A 98 -6.12 1.04 3.59
CA TYR A 98 -6.60 -0.20 2.98
C TYR A 98 -7.21 0.08 1.61
N ILE A 99 -7.22 -0.93 0.74
CA ILE A 99 -7.85 -0.89 -0.57
C ILE A 99 -9.24 -1.51 -0.46
N ALA A 100 -10.29 -0.70 -0.56
CA ALA A 100 -11.64 -1.19 -0.78
C ALA A 100 -11.85 -1.36 -2.29
N THR A 101 -11.68 -2.60 -2.77
CA THR A 101 -11.89 -2.97 -4.18
C THR A 101 -13.33 -2.66 -4.61
N PRO A 102 -13.61 -2.55 -5.93
CA PRO A 102 -14.95 -2.18 -6.42
C PRO A 102 -16.08 -3.05 -5.88
N SER A 103 -15.79 -4.33 -5.65
CA SER A 103 -16.73 -5.30 -5.06
C SER A 103 -17.23 -4.96 -3.66
N VAL A 104 -16.47 -4.17 -2.87
CA VAL A 104 -16.79 -3.82 -1.48
C VAL A 104 -17.09 -2.33 -1.29
N VAL A 105 -17.00 -1.52 -2.34
CA VAL A 105 -17.26 -0.07 -2.26
C VAL A 105 -18.66 0.24 -1.75
N ALA A 106 -19.68 -0.52 -2.20
CA ALA A 106 -21.05 -0.35 -1.72
C ALA A 106 -21.16 -0.59 -0.21
N GLN A 107 -20.46 -1.60 0.31
CA GLN A 107 -20.41 -1.90 1.75
C GLN A 107 -19.73 -0.76 2.53
N VAL A 108 -18.59 -0.24 2.04
CA VAL A 108 -17.92 0.90 2.66
C VAL A 108 -18.81 2.14 2.69
N LYS A 109 -19.48 2.45 1.58
CA LYS A 109 -20.41 3.59 1.51
C LYS A 109 -21.65 3.39 2.39
N ALA A 110 -22.05 2.16 2.71
CA ALA A 110 -23.11 1.93 3.68
C ALA A 110 -22.69 2.28 5.13
N LEU A 111 -21.40 2.18 5.46
CA LEU A 111 -20.85 2.55 6.77
C LEU A 111 -20.77 4.07 6.95
N ASP A 112 -20.45 4.80 5.89
CA ASP A 112 -20.53 6.26 5.83
C ASP A 112 -20.91 6.73 4.41
N PRO A 113 -22.19 7.03 4.16
CA PRO A 113 -22.65 7.46 2.83
C PRO A 113 -22.01 8.74 2.32
N THR A 114 -21.53 9.59 3.23
CA THR A 114 -21.03 10.94 2.91
C THR A 114 -19.50 11.04 2.87
N GLY A 115 -18.80 10.05 3.45
CA GLY A 115 -17.34 10.08 3.64
C GLY A 115 -16.85 11.15 4.62
N LYS A 116 -17.77 11.73 5.42
CA LYS A 116 -17.46 12.83 6.35
C LYS A 116 -17.52 12.41 7.81
N LYS A 117 -18.39 11.46 8.14
CA LYS A 117 -18.62 11.07 9.53
C LYS A 117 -17.54 10.10 9.95
N GLY A 118 -17.25 9.08 9.15
CA GLY A 118 -16.49 7.91 9.53
C GLY A 118 -17.24 6.95 10.46
N TRP A 119 -16.59 5.84 10.82
CA TRP A 119 -17.13 4.78 11.68
C TRP A 119 -16.07 4.22 12.62
N SER A 120 -16.51 3.58 13.71
CA SER A 120 -15.60 2.81 14.57
C SER A 120 -15.20 1.51 13.87
N CYS A 121 -13.91 1.19 13.89
CA CYS A 121 -13.36 0.11 13.07
C CYS A 121 -12.19 -0.64 13.70
N PHE A 122 -12.15 -0.75 15.04
CA PHE A 122 -11.08 -1.47 15.75
C PHE A 122 -10.86 -2.89 15.23
N SER A 123 -11.94 -3.67 15.13
CA SER A 123 -11.84 -5.08 14.73
C SER A 123 -11.66 -5.29 13.23
N SER A 124 -12.09 -4.35 12.40
CA SER A 124 -12.01 -4.46 10.94
C SER A 124 -12.23 -3.11 10.26
N PRO A 125 -11.52 -2.81 9.15
CA PRO A 125 -11.82 -1.63 8.34
C PRO A 125 -13.24 -1.64 7.74
N LEU A 126 -13.90 -2.80 7.67
CA LEU A 126 -15.30 -2.94 7.23
C LEU A 126 -16.31 -2.90 8.40
N GLY A 127 -15.89 -2.46 9.59
CA GLY A 127 -16.75 -2.32 10.76
C GLY A 127 -16.89 -3.60 11.60
N ALA A 128 -17.52 -3.46 12.77
CA ALA A 128 -17.50 -4.46 13.83
C ALA A 128 -18.10 -5.83 13.47
N THR A 129 -19.00 -5.90 12.48
CA THR A 129 -19.67 -7.13 12.04
C THR A 129 -18.91 -7.89 10.95
N SER A 130 -17.79 -7.35 10.46
CA SER A 130 -16.98 -8.00 9.43
C SER A 130 -16.21 -9.20 10.00
N MET A 131 -16.38 -10.37 9.37
CA MET A 131 -15.69 -11.60 9.76
C MET A 131 -14.21 -11.65 9.32
N GLY A 132 -13.77 -10.75 8.44
CA GLY A 132 -12.40 -10.73 7.92
C GLY A 132 -11.36 -10.08 8.84
N GLY A 133 -11.79 -9.49 9.96
CA GLY A 133 -10.90 -8.79 10.88
C GLY A 133 -10.11 -7.67 10.20
N LEU A 134 -8.85 -7.47 10.61
CA LEU A 134 -7.92 -6.54 9.96
C LEU A 134 -7.47 -6.98 8.56
N SER A 135 -7.82 -8.20 8.13
CA SER A 135 -7.55 -8.74 6.80
C SER A 135 -8.76 -8.69 5.87
N ALA A 136 -9.82 -8.01 6.30
CA ALA A 136 -11.02 -7.83 5.48
C ALA A 136 -10.77 -7.04 4.20
N LEU A 137 -9.71 -6.22 4.16
CA LEU A 137 -9.28 -5.46 2.99
C LEU A 137 -7.76 -5.59 2.77
N PRO A 138 -7.29 -5.63 1.51
CA PRO A 138 -5.87 -5.51 1.20
C PRO A 138 -5.25 -4.24 1.77
N TRP A 139 -3.99 -4.31 2.20
CA TRP A 139 -3.24 -3.15 2.68
C TRP A 139 -2.66 -2.34 1.53
N LEU A 140 -2.66 -1.03 1.70
CA LEU A 140 -1.96 -0.09 0.85
C LEU A 140 -0.71 0.46 1.55
N TYR A 141 -0.82 0.81 2.82
CA TYR A 141 0.23 1.50 3.58
C TYR A 141 -0.07 1.48 5.08
N GLY A 142 0.98 1.51 5.91
CA GLY A 142 0.89 1.63 7.36
C GLY A 142 1.85 2.70 7.88
N TRP A 143 1.45 3.39 8.94
CA TRP A 143 2.25 4.44 9.56
C TRP A 143 2.17 4.35 11.09
N SER A 144 3.28 4.65 11.75
CA SER A 144 3.38 4.92 13.20
C SER A 144 4.42 6.02 13.44
N PRO A 145 4.48 6.67 14.61
CA PRO A 145 5.48 7.69 14.90
C PRO A 145 6.90 7.26 14.57
N GLY A 146 7.62 8.09 13.82
CA GLY A 146 8.96 7.80 13.30
C GLY A 146 8.99 7.10 11.94
N HIS A 147 7.86 6.56 11.47
CA HIS A 147 7.72 6.03 10.11
C HIS A 147 7.46 7.15 9.10
N GLY A 148 8.16 7.11 7.98
CA GLY A 148 8.02 8.06 6.89
C GLY A 148 7.22 7.48 5.73
N ALA A 149 7.50 7.96 4.51
CA ALA A 149 6.88 7.42 3.31
C ALA A 149 7.43 6.02 2.97
N ASP A 150 6.55 5.12 2.52
CA ASP A 150 6.96 3.86 1.88
C ASP A 150 7.07 4.10 0.38
N THR A 151 8.26 3.86 -0.18
CA THR A 151 8.49 3.89 -1.62
C THR A 151 8.76 2.47 -2.11
N MET A 152 7.96 2.02 -3.07
CA MET A 152 8.10 0.69 -3.64
C MET A 152 9.40 0.59 -4.43
N GLU A 153 10.07 -0.57 -4.34
CA GLU A 153 11.26 -0.84 -5.13
C GLU A 153 11.00 -0.65 -6.63
N ALA A 154 12.08 -0.35 -7.38
CA ALA A 154 12.00 -0.18 -8.82
C ALA A 154 11.41 -1.45 -9.48
N GLY A 155 10.47 -1.25 -10.40
CA GLY A 155 9.79 -2.37 -11.06
C GLY A 155 8.63 -2.98 -10.27
N TYR A 156 8.30 -2.47 -9.08
CA TYR A 156 7.20 -2.97 -8.26
C TYR A 156 6.18 -1.88 -7.91
N GLY A 157 4.95 -2.28 -7.63
CA GLY A 157 3.89 -1.40 -7.15
C GLY A 157 2.73 -2.16 -6.52
N ILE A 158 1.89 -1.50 -5.74
CA ILE A 158 0.66 -2.08 -5.20
C ILE A 158 -0.46 -1.86 -6.21
N SER A 159 -1.14 -2.92 -6.63
CA SER A 159 -2.24 -2.81 -7.59
C SER A 159 -3.51 -2.28 -6.91
N VAL A 160 -4.08 -1.22 -7.47
CA VAL A 160 -5.34 -0.62 -7.04
C VAL A 160 -6.30 -0.64 -8.23
N PRO A 161 -7.36 -1.47 -8.22
CA PRO A 161 -8.32 -1.52 -9.31
C PRO A 161 -9.06 -0.19 -9.50
N ALA A 162 -9.46 0.11 -10.74
CA ALA A 162 -10.31 1.25 -11.07
C ALA A 162 -11.60 1.23 -10.24
N GLY A 163 -12.04 2.39 -9.76
CA GLY A 163 -13.25 2.53 -8.94
C GLY A 163 -13.09 2.06 -7.49
N SER A 164 -11.89 1.71 -7.03
CA SER A 164 -11.63 1.42 -5.62
C SER A 164 -11.72 2.68 -4.75
N LEU A 165 -12.05 2.49 -3.47
CA LEU A 165 -11.84 3.50 -2.43
C LEU A 165 -10.60 3.15 -1.60
N ILE A 166 -10.01 4.15 -0.96
CA ILE A 166 -9.01 3.94 0.09
C ILE A 166 -9.72 4.10 1.43
N VAL A 167 -9.75 3.06 2.26
CA VAL A 167 -10.23 3.16 3.64
C VAL A 167 -9.05 3.52 4.52
N LEU A 168 -9.15 4.63 5.24
CA LEU A 168 -8.11 5.11 6.15
C LEU A 168 -8.58 4.89 7.59
N GLN A 169 -7.93 3.97 8.29
CA GLN A 169 -8.08 3.75 9.72
C GLN A 169 -7.03 4.59 10.45
N ILE A 170 -7.48 5.35 11.44
CA ILE A 170 -6.62 6.08 12.36
C ILE A 170 -6.94 5.62 13.77
N HIS A 171 -5.90 5.23 14.50
CA HIS A 171 -5.98 4.98 15.94
C HIS A 171 -5.48 6.21 16.69
N TYR A 172 -6.41 6.85 17.40
CA TYR A 172 -6.13 7.96 18.29
C TYR A 172 -6.00 7.46 19.71
N ASN A 173 -4.95 7.91 20.40
CA ASN A 173 -4.82 7.80 21.84
C ASN A 173 -5.14 9.16 22.46
N SER A 174 -6.14 9.18 23.33
CA SER A 174 -6.65 10.41 23.94
C SER A 174 -5.99 10.77 25.27
N LEU A 175 -4.98 10.02 25.75
CA LEU A 175 -4.20 10.34 26.96
C LEU A 175 -3.55 11.71 26.86
N ALA A 176 -3.14 12.11 25.65
CA ALA A 176 -2.52 13.41 25.41
C ALA A 176 -3.51 14.52 25.00
N GLY A 177 -4.81 14.21 24.91
CA GLY A 177 -5.87 15.17 24.60
C GLY A 177 -6.88 14.67 23.56
N LYS A 178 -8.02 15.38 23.46
CA LYS A 178 -9.13 15.08 22.54
C LYS A 178 -9.40 16.21 21.53
N LYS A 179 -8.42 17.10 21.33
CA LYS A 179 -8.55 18.20 20.36
C LYS A 179 -8.53 17.65 18.93
N ALA A 180 -9.11 18.42 18.01
CA ALA A 180 -9.06 18.10 16.60
C ALA A 180 -7.62 18.04 16.08
N VAL A 181 -7.31 17.02 15.28
CA VAL A 181 -6.04 16.85 14.57
C VAL A 181 -6.33 16.73 13.09
N THR A 182 -5.53 17.40 12.26
CA THR A 182 -5.62 17.30 10.80
C THR A 182 -4.43 16.51 10.27
N SER A 183 -4.66 15.27 9.87
CA SER A 183 -3.70 14.42 9.19
C SER A 183 -3.85 14.49 7.67
N LYS A 184 -2.86 14.01 6.93
CA LYS A 184 -2.90 13.92 5.46
C LYS A 184 -2.36 12.59 4.96
N LEU A 185 -3.06 11.96 4.01
CA LEU A 185 -2.58 10.83 3.22
C LEU A 185 -2.21 11.30 1.81
N ASN A 186 -0.98 11.02 1.40
CA ASN A 186 -0.49 11.21 0.04
C ASN A 186 -0.26 9.84 -0.60
N VAL A 187 -0.71 9.66 -1.84
CA VAL A 187 -0.44 8.46 -2.64
C VAL A 187 0.05 8.89 -4.03
N TRP A 188 1.10 8.23 -4.49
CA TRP A 188 1.63 8.35 -5.83
C TRP A 188 1.36 7.05 -6.58
N SER A 189 0.72 7.17 -7.74
CA SER A 189 0.41 6.01 -8.57
C SER A 189 0.55 6.35 -10.05
N GLU A 190 0.77 5.32 -10.85
CA GLU A 190 0.83 5.37 -12.31
C GLU A 190 -0.23 4.44 -12.92
N ASN A 191 -0.66 4.70 -14.15
CA ASN A 191 -1.64 3.85 -14.83
C ASN A 191 -1.03 2.46 -15.10
N SER A 192 -1.74 1.40 -14.70
CA SER A 192 -1.28 0.02 -14.86
C SER A 192 -1.12 -0.38 -16.33
N SER A 193 -1.94 0.15 -17.25
CA SER A 193 -1.87 -0.25 -18.67
C SER A 193 -0.59 0.21 -19.36
N THR A 194 0.07 1.23 -18.82
CA THR A 194 1.34 1.79 -19.32
C THR A 194 2.49 1.50 -18.36
N SER A 195 2.24 0.79 -17.27
CA SER A 195 3.25 0.47 -16.26
C SER A 195 4.03 -0.77 -16.67
N SER A 196 5.34 -0.75 -16.41
CA SER A 196 6.20 -1.95 -16.49
C SER A 196 6.32 -2.66 -15.15
N ARG A 197 5.59 -2.22 -14.11
CA ARG A 197 5.72 -2.72 -12.75
C ARG A 197 4.94 -4.01 -12.53
N VAL A 198 5.53 -4.88 -11.74
CA VAL A 198 4.90 -6.10 -11.24
C VAL A 198 4.13 -5.78 -9.96
N PRO A 199 2.88 -6.26 -9.82
CA PRO A 199 2.09 -6.05 -8.61
C PRO A 199 2.69 -6.80 -7.42
N LEU A 200 2.85 -6.10 -6.29
CA LEU A 200 3.22 -6.69 -5.01
C LEU A 200 1.98 -7.32 -4.37
N THR A 201 2.19 -8.49 -3.78
CA THR A 201 1.19 -9.11 -2.90
C THR A 201 1.63 -8.93 -1.47
N MET A 202 0.89 -8.11 -0.72
CA MET A 202 1.07 -8.01 0.72
C MET A 202 0.34 -9.15 1.41
N ARG A 203 1.04 -9.92 2.23
CA ARG A 203 0.45 -10.88 3.15
C ARG A 203 0.53 -10.31 4.56
N GLN A 204 -0.61 -10.24 5.23
CA GLN A 204 -0.63 -9.93 6.64
C GLN A 204 -0.33 -11.20 7.43
N TYR A 205 0.66 -11.10 8.31
CA TYR A 205 0.87 -12.07 9.36
C TYR A 205 0.31 -11.45 10.62
N VAL A 206 -0.76 -12.04 11.15
CA VAL A 206 -1.35 -11.60 12.41
C VAL A 206 -0.41 -11.98 13.55
N ALA A 207 0.21 -10.98 14.18
CA ALA A 207 0.84 -11.14 15.48
C ALA A 207 -0.22 -11.01 16.59
N ALA A 208 0.12 -11.40 17.82
CA ALA A 208 -0.76 -11.19 18.97
C ALA A 208 -1.20 -9.71 19.05
N PRO A 209 -2.47 -9.41 19.40
CA PRO A 209 -2.95 -8.04 19.46
C PRO A 209 -2.10 -7.23 20.43
N ALA A 210 -1.72 -6.01 20.02
CA ALA A 210 -1.13 -5.06 20.94
C ALA A 210 -2.10 -4.86 22.10
N LEU A 211 -1.63 -5.10 23.33
CA LEU A 211 -2.41 -4.81 24.52
C LEU A 211 -2.81 -3.32 24.50
N PRO A 212 -4.05 -2.95 24.87
CA PRO A 212 -4.43 -1.55 24.98
C PRO A 212 -3.40 -0.83 25.87
N CYS A 213 -3.02 0.38 25.45
CA CYS A 213 -1.94 1.12 26.09
C CYS A 213 -2.29 1.32 27.58
N VAL A 214 -1.60 0.61 28.46
CA VAL A 214 -1.62 0.91 29.89
C VAL A 214 -0.89 2.23 30.07
N ALA A 215 -1.56 3.20 30.71
CA ALA A 215 -1.00 4.54 30.94
C ALA A 215 0.41 4.46 31.57
N PRO A 216 1.31 5.42 31.27
CA PRO A 216 2.55 5.52 32.02
C PRO A 216 2.22 5.80 33.50
N TYR A 217 2.84 5.02 34.39
CA TYR A 217 2.86 5.28 35.83
C TYR A 217 3.48 6.64 36.14
#